data_AF-A0A1B6IE16-F1
#
_entry.id   AF-A0A1B6IE16-F1
#
_cell.length_a   1.000
_cell.length_b   1.000
_cell.length_c   1.000
_cell.angle_alpha   90.00
_cell.angle_beta   90.00
_cell.angle_gamma   90.00
#
_symmetry.space_group_name_H-M   'P 1'
#
loop_
_entity.id
_entity.type
_entity.pdbx_description
1 polymer ?
#
loop_
_entity_poly.entity_id
_entity_poly.type
_entity_poly.pdbx_seq_one_letter_code
_entity_poly.pdbx_strand_id
1 'polypeptide(L)'
;MTDFPSSNCSKYFLKSHEPAPYKLTHLVEILYQIQYELSLLLSCDDLSKKLNPVVEYVYNPLHYARDNYLEFLQTYIYSQKKLMFLGINPGPWGMVQTGIPFGEVNI
;
A
#
# COMPACT_ATOMS: atom_id res chain seq x y z
N MET A 1 -2.32 -23.11 15.22
CA MET A 1 -0.99 -23.67 14.95
C MET A 1 -1.01 -24.13 13.51
N THR A 2 -0.75 -23.21 12.58
CA THR A 2 -0.74 -23.47 11.13
C THR A 2 0.65 -23.12 10.65
N ASP A 3 1.40 -24.15 10.27
CA ASP A 3 2.76 -24.03 9.74
C ASP A 3 2.74 -23.28 8.40
N PHE A 4 3.39 -22.12 8.34
CA PHE A 4 3.72 -21.47 7.08
C PHE A 4 4.83 -22.26 6.37
N PRO A 5 4.76 -22.53 5.06
CA PRO A 5 5.78 -23.29 4.36
C PRO A 5 7.10 -22.51 4.36
N SER A 6 8.07 -23.03 5.11
CA SER A 6 9.42 -22.47 5.22
C SER A 6 10.29 -23.02 4.10
N SER A 7 10.57 -22.19 3.08
CA SER A 7 11.82 -22.24 2.28
C SER A 7 11.88 -21.24 1.11
N ASN A 8 10.75 -20.69 0.65
CA ASN A 8 10.74 -19.75 -0.49
C ASN A 8 10.61 -18.26 -0.14
N CYS A 9 10.60 -17.89 1.15
CA CYS A 9 10.50 -16.49 1.52
C CYS A 9 11.87 -15.80 1.35
N SER A 10 11.88 -14.72 0.56
CA SER A 10 13.09 -13.94 0.24
C SER A 10 13.87 -13.56 1.50
N LYS A 11 15.21 -13.59 1.44
CA LYS A 11 16.12 -13.21 2.56
C LYS A 11 15.87 -11.81 3.13
N TYR A 12 15.12 -10.97 2.42
CA TYR A 12 14.72 -9.63 2.85
C TYR A 12 13.48 -9.64 3.78
N PHE A 13 12.72 -10.74 3.82
CA PHE A 13 11.72 -10.99 4.86
C PHE A 13 12.43 -11.55 6.10
N LEU A 14 12.38 -10.78 7.18
CA LEU A 14 13.05 -11.13 8.43
C LEU A 14 12.40 -12.36 9.06
N LYS A 15 13.22 -13.30 9.55
CA LYS A 15 12.79 -14.29 10.53
C LYS A 15 12.25 -13.55 11.76
N SER A 16 11.09 -13.97 12.23
CA SER A 16 10.32 -13.33 13.29
C SER A 16 11.15 -13.06 14.55
N HIS A 17 11.38 -11.78 14.85
CA HIS A 17 11.41 -11.31 16.24
C HIS A 17 10.07 -10.63 16.48
N GLU A 18 9.27 -11.15 17.41
CA GLU A 18 7.98 -10.56 17.77
C GLU A 18 8.22 -9.16 18.35
N PRO A 19 7.81 -8.08 17.65
CA PRO A 19 7.80 -6.76 18.23
C PRO A 19 6.59 -6.66 19.16
N ALA A 20 6.67 -5.85 20.21
CA ALA A 20 5.54 -5.64 21.10
C ALA A 20 4.31 -5.14 20.31
N PRO A 21 3.10 -5.71 20.52
CA PRO A 21 1.93 -5.48 19.67
C PRO A 21 1.52 -4.01 19.55
N TYR A 22 1.77 -3.19 20.58
CA TYR A 22 1.47 -1.76 20.58
C TYR A 22 2.34 -0.93 19.62
N LYS A 23 3.57 -1.38 19.32
CA LYS A 23 4.47 -0.69 18.39
C LYS A 23 4.12 -0.98 16.93
N LEU A 24 3.40 -2.07 16.67
CA LEU A 24 3.01 -2.54 15.36
C LEU A 24 1.84 -1.76 14.78
N THR A 25 0.76 -1.65 15.57
CA THR A 25 -0.46 -0.92 15.21
C THR A 25 -0.11 0.51 14.82
N HIS A 26 0.82 1.12 15.56
CA HIS A 26 1.27 2.48 15.31
C HIS A 26 1.98 2.68 13.95
N LEU A 27 2.69 1.68 13.40
CA LEU A 27 3.36 1.83 12.10
C LEU A 27 2.36 1.78 10.94
N VAL A 28 1.41 0.84 10.99
CA VAL A 28 0.33 0.74 10.01
C VAL A 28 -0.53 2.01 10.04
N GLU A 29 -0.85 2.51 11.24
CA GLU A 29 -1.58 3.77 11.43
C GLU A 29 -0.82 4.94 10.82
N ILE A 30 0.47 5.13 11.13
CA ILE A 30 1.28 6.21 10.53
C ILE A 30 1.27 6.12 9.00
N LEU A 31 1.56 4.95 8.43
CA LEU A 31 1.62 4.78 6.98
C LEU A 31 0.27 5.07 6.32
N TYR A 32 -0.81 4.60 6.93
CA TYR A 32 -2.15 4.86 6.45
C TYR A 32 -2.50 6.36 6.53
N GLN A 33 -2.18 7.02 7.65
CA GLN A 33 -2.45 8.46 7.81
C GLN A 33 -1.67 9.31 6.80
N ILE A 34 -0.38 9.04 6.60
CA ILE A 34 0.43 9.75 5.59
C ILE A 34 -0.21 9.64 4.20
N GLN A 35 -0.67 8.45 3.83
CA GLN A 35 -1.27 8.22 2.52
C GLN A 35 -2.67 8.82 2.39
N TYR A 36 -3.44 8.82 3.47
CA TYR A 36 -4.74 9.47 3.52
C TYR A 36 -4.61 10.99 3.38
N GLU A 37 -3.67 11.62 4.10
CA GLU A 37 -3.37 13.05 3.95
C GLU A 37 -2.88 13.39 2.54
N LEU A 38 -1.99 12.58 1.96
CA LEU A 38 -1.56 12.76 0.57
C LEU A 38 -2.75 12.66 -0.40
N SER A 39 -3.64 11.68 -0.20
CA SER A 39 -4.87 11.52 -0.99
C SER A 39 -5.76 12.76 -0.92
N LEU A 40 -5.90 13.37 0.27
CA LEU A 40 -6.65 14.61 0.44
C LEU A 40 -5.99 15.78 -0.31
N LEU A 41 -4.67 15.94 -0.17
CA LEU A 41 -3.91 16.99 -0.86
C LEU A 41 -4.01 16.87 -2.40
N LEU A 42 -4.00 15.65 -2.92
CA LEU A 42 -4.14 15.38 -4.35
C LEU A 42 -5.59 15.54 -4.84
N SER A 43 -6.57 15.47 -3.93
CA SER A 43 -7.99 15.67 -4.26
C SER A 43 -8.40 17.14 -4.26
N CYS A 44 -7.50 18.07 -3.93
CA CYS A 44 -7.79 19.50 -3.97
C CYS A 44 -8.06 19.98 -5.41
N ASP A 45 -9.07 20.84 -5.57
CA ASP A 45 -9.50 21.42 -6.85
C ASP A 45 -8.40 22.12 -7.65
N ASP A 46 -7.32 22.55 -7.00
CA ASP A 46 -6.19 23.18 -7.67
C ASP A 46 -5.41 22.22 -8.55
N LEU A 47 -5.35 20.92 -8.20
CA LEU A 47 -4.65 19.94 -9.02
C LEU A 47 -5.47 19.57 -10.25
N SER A 48 -6.78 19.34 -10.10
CA SER A 48 -7.66 19.00 -11.22
C SER A 48 -7.67 20.11 -12.28
N LYS A 49 -7.71 21.38 -11.85
CA LYS A 49 -7.59 22.56 -12.73
C LYS A 49 -6.26 22.62 -13.48
N LYS A 50 -5.15 22.24 -12.85
CA LYS A 50 -3.81 22.22 -13.49
C LYS A 50 -3.65 21.11 -14.53
N LEU A 51 -4.38 20.01 -14.37
CA LEU A 51 -4.30 18.84 -15.26
C LEU A 51 -5.22 18.96 -16.49
N ASN A 52 -6.29 19.73 -16.38
CA ASN A 52 -7.21 19.99 -17.49
C ASN A 52 -6.59 20.97 -18.52
N PRO A 53 -6.77 20.77 -19.84
CA PRO A 53 -7.63 19.77 -20.51
C PRO A 53 -6.92 18.48 -20.89
N VAL A 54 -5.64 18.31 -20.52
CA VAL A 54 -4.81 17.19 -20.98
C VAL A 54 -5.21 15.86 -20.33
N VAL A 55 -5.75 15.92 -19.12
CA VAL A 55 -6.20 14.74 -18.36
C VAL A 55 -7.71 14.73 -18.23
N GLU A 56 -8.35 13.70 -18.80
CA GLU A 56 -9.80 13.51 -18.78
C GLU A 56 -10.28 12.74 -17.53
N TYR A 57 -9.48 11.78 -17.05
CA TYR A 57 -9.83 10.92 -15.91
C TYR A 57 -8.70 10.81 -14.91
N VAL A 58 -9.06 10.79 -13.62
CA VAL A 58 -8.14 10.56 -12.49
C VAL A 58 -8.74 9.46 -11.62
N TYR A 59 -7.91 8.48 -11.27
CA TYR A 59 -8.28 7.40 -10.36
C TYR A 59 -7.48 7.46 -9.08
N ASN A 60 -8.16 7.22 -7.96
CA ASN A 60 -7.53 7.10 -6.66
C ASN A 60 -7.85 5.72 -6.03
N PRO A 61 -7.02 4.70 -6.27
CA PRO A 61 -7.24 3.36 -5.71
C PRO A 61 -7.19 3.32 -4.19
N LEU A 62 -6.52 4.27 -3.53
CA LEU A 62 -6.51 4.33 -2.06
C LEU A 62 -7.89 4.71 -1.50
N HIS A 63 -8.77 5.29 -2.31
CA HIS A 63 -10.14 5.60 -1.93
C HIS A 63 -11.09 4.41 -2.20
N TYR A 64 -11.17 3.93 -3.45
CA TYR A 64 -12.17 2.91 -3.80
C TYR A 64 -11.73 1.47 -3.51
N ALA A 65 -10.43 1.18 -3.39
CA ALA A 65 -9.88 -0.14 -3.03
C ALA A 65 -9.25 -0.13 -1.63
N ARG A 66 -9.74 0.75 -0.74
CA ARG A 66 -9.21 1.00 0.60
C ARG A 66 -9.13 -0.26 1.46
N ASP A 67 -10.16 -1.11 1.43
CA ASP A 67 -10.25 -2.25 2.34
C ASP A 67 -9.14 -3.27 2.07
N ASN A 68 -8.92 -3.62 0.80
CA ASN A 68 -7.81 -4.47 0.36
C ASN A 68 -6.46 -3.86 0.73
N TYR A 69 -6.32 -2.54 0.57
CA TYR A 69 -5.10 -1.83 0.91
C TYR A 69 -4.78 -1.89 2.42
N LEU A 70 -5.81 -1.70 3.26
CA LEU A 70 -5.68 -1.82 4.71
C LEU A 70 -5.32 -3.25 5.13
N GLU A 71 -5.96 -4.26 4.55
CA GLU A 71 -5.63 -5.66 4.81
C GLU A 71 -4.18 -5.98 4.42
N PHE A 72 -3.72 -5.48 3.27
CA PHE A 72 -2.33 -5.62 2.84
C PHE A 72 -1.35 -5.00 3.86
N LEU A 73 -1.61 -3.78 4.33
CA LEU A 73 -0.76 -3.13 5.33
C LEU A 73 -0.71 -3.92 6.64
N GLN A 74 -1.87 -4.32 7.16
CA GLN A 74 -1.99 -5.08 8.40
C GLN A 74 -1.28 -6.44 8.32
N THR A 75 -1.37 -7.10 7.15
CA THR A 75 -0.78 -8.43 6.93
C THR A 75 0.74 -8.37 6.79
N TYR A 76 1.28 -7.41 6.03
CA TYR A 76 2.70 -7.44 5.62
C TYR A 76 3.58 -6.42 6.36
N ILE A 77 3.01 -5.41 7.00
CA ILE A 77 3.75 -4.36 7.74
C ILE A 77 3.68 -4.59 9.26
N TYR A 78 4.11 -5.77 9.68
CA TYR A 78 4.20 -6.16 11.09
C TYR A 78 5.58 -5.89 11.72
N SER A 79 6.47 -5.16 11.06
CA SER A 79 7.80 -4.84 11.59
C SER A 79 8.42 -3.67 10.85
N GLN A 80 9.40 -3.01 11.45
CA GLN A 80 10.28 -2.11 10.70
C GLN A 80 10.93 -2.86 9.53
N LYS A 81 11.01 -2.20 8.38
CA LYS A 81 11.59 -2.72 7.15
C LYS A 81 12.89 -1.97 6.86
N LYS A 82 13.94 -2.71 6.48
CA LYS A 82 15.25 -2.12 6.11
C LYS A 82 15.29 -1.64 4.65
N LEU A 83 14.37 -2.13 3.83
CA LEU A 83 14.28 -1.87 2.41
C LEU A 83 12.84 -1.51 2.07
N MET A 84 12.68 -0.56 1.15
CA MET A 84 11.40 -0.17 0.59
C MET A 84 11.52 -0.19 -0.93
N PHE A 85 10.66 -0.97 -1.58
CA PHE A 85 10.49 -0.93 -3.02
C PHE A 85 9.52 0.20 -3.35
N LEU A 86 9.90 1.08 -4.26
CA LEU A 86 9.10 2.23 -4.66
C LEU A 86 8.82 2.16 -6.16
N GLY A 87 7.54 2.07 -6.52
CA GLY A 87 7.07 2.22 -7.89
C GLY A 87 6.80 3.69 -8.24
N ILE A 88 6.36 3.94 -9.47
CA ILE A 88 5.97 5.29 -9.93
C ILE A 88 4.51 5.55 -9.58
N ASN A 89 3.59 4.72 -10.07
CA ASN A 89 2.15 4.91 -9.93
C ASN A 89 1.37 3.60 -10.21
N PRO A 90 0.08 3.55 -9.83
CA PRO A 90 -0.78 2.40 -10.12
C PRO A 90 -0.89 2.10 -11.62
N GLY A 91 -0.63 0.85 -12.01
CA GLY A 91 -0.92 0.33 -13.35
C GLY A 91 -2.37 -0.14 -13.49
N PRO A 92 -2.97 -0.09 -14.70
CA PRO A 92 -4.39 -0.36 -14.92
C PRO A 92 -4.81 -1.79 -14.61
N TRP A 93 -3.89 -2.76 -14.67
CA TRP A 93 -4.16 -4.18 -14.47
C TRP A 93 -3.63 -4.73 -13.14
N GLY A 94 -3.18 -3.83 -12.26
CA GLY A 94 -2.65 -4.20 -10.95
C GLY A 94 -3.32 -3.36 -9.87
N MET A 95 -2.55 -2.44 -9.29
CA MET A 95 -2.98 -1.61 -8.16
C MET A 95 -4.27 -0.80 -8.43
N VAL A 96 -4.57 -0.41 -9.67
CA VAL A 96 -5.86 0.23 -10.01
C VAL A 96 -7.04 -0.70 -9.77
N GLN A 97 -6.87 -2.02 -9.90
CA GLN A 97 -7.95 -2.98 -9.66
C GLN A 97 -7.95 -3.43 -8.20
N THR A 98 -6.77 -3.68 -7.62
CA THR A 98 -6.64 -4.40 -6.36
C THR A 98 -6.41 -3.50 -5.14
N GLY A 99 -5.91 -2.28 -5.34
CA GLY A 99 -5.39 -1.43 -4.28
C GLY A 99 -3.98 -1.81 -3.81
N ILE A 100 -3.43 -2.95 -4.24
CA ILE A 100 -2.13 -3.46 -3.79
C ILE A 100 -1.01 -3.01 -4.74
N PRO A 101 0.12 -2.46 -4.24
CA PRO A 101 1.27 -2.12 -5.07
C PRO A 101 1.78 -3.35 -5.84
N PHE A 102 1.91 -3.22 -7.16
CA PHE A 102 2.25 -4.35 -8.07
C PHE A 102 1.29 -5.55 -7.99
N GLY A 103 0.05 -5.36 -7.53
CA GLY A 103 -0.94 -6.44 -7.31
C GLY A 103 -1.65 -6.90 -8.58
N GLU A 104 -0.94 -7.60 -9.46
CA GLU A 104 -1.46 -8.31 -10.64
C GLU A 104 -2.36 -9.50 -10.21
N VAL A 105 -3.38 -9.86 -11.01
CA VAL A 105 -4.39 -10.88 -10.66
C VAL A 105 -4.42 -12.12 -11.58
N ASN A 106 -3.73 -12.08 -12.72
CA ASN A 106 -3.65 -13.13 -13.74
C ASN A 106 -2.20 -13.66 -13.87
N ILE A 107 -1.72 -14.34 -12.84
CA ILE A 107 -0.46 -15.11 -12.87
C ILE A 107 -0.72 -16.54 -13.35
#